data_AF-A0A8B5VJN7-F1
#
_entry.id   AF-A0A8B5VJN7-F1
#
_cell.length_a   1.000
_cell.length_b   1.000
_cell.length_c   1.000
_cell.angle_alpha   90.00
_cell.angle_beta   90.00
_cell.angle_gamma   90.00
#
_symmetry.space_group_name_H-M   'P 1'
#
loop_
_entity.id
_entity.type
_entity.pdbx_description
1 polymer ?
#
loop_
_entity_poly.entity_id
_entity_poly.type
_entity_poly.pdbx_seq_one_letter_code
_entity_poly.pdbx_strand_id
1 'polypeptide(L)'
;MSKIEFEKIPNSIRKPSVLTEYNNKDAVTTLPTNEQEVLIVAPMLNGEAAFTAPQKIFSDVEAENLFGKGSVAHLMVRQAIQNNPLIRLTVVGLKDHEAGIAATGQVSFTGTVTYAGVVRITIAGTAYEVAAAKGEEAQAIVARLVNVINAASYSPVVASVESETTLKLTSKAKGEISNEITLATRNTATGLTLEARAFDNGQRNALIAPALASVAGTHYNVIISPFSDDENALALRSHLESVSAPIEDKPAIGVMGWRGTYATGTTLTASLNSERIIVGWYKGATESNAMIAAGLGAVIAGEEDPARPLNTLEVKGLTVVDDS
;
A
#
# COMPACT_ATOMS: atom_id res chain seq x y z
N MET A 1 19.82 -10.08 -45.12
CA MET A 1 18.94 -11.17 -44.65
C MET A 1 19.76 -12.02 -43.69
N SER A 2 19.46 -11.96 -42.40
CA SER A 2 20.07 -12.88 -41.43
C SER A 2 19.60 -14.31 -41.78
N LYS A 3 20.54 -15.23 -41.78
CA LYS A 3 20.34 -16.61 -42.18
C LYS A 3 19.79 -17.35 -40.95
N ILE A 4 18.56 -17.85 -41.03
CA ILE A 4 18.00 -18.75 -40.00
C ILE A 4 18.68 -20.10 -40.21
N GLU A 5 19.62 -20.45 -39.32
CA GLU A 5 20.30 -21.76 -39.33
C GLU A 5 19.68 -22.64 -38.26
N PHE A 6 19.25 -23.85 -38.66
CA PHE A 6 18.66 -24.85 -37.77
C PHE A 6 19.75 -25.78 -37.22
N GLU A 7 19.68 -26.14 -35.93
CA GLU A 7 20.72 -26.92 -35.26
C GLU A 7 20.46 -28.43 -35.26
N LYS A 8 19.19 -28.82 -35.13
CA LYS A 8 18.76 -30.21 -34.95
C LYS A 8 18.03 -30.74 -36.17
N ILE A 9 17.45 -29.86 -36.99
CA ILE A 9 16.83 -30.23 -38.26
C ILE A 9 17.90 -30.31 -39.35
N PRO A 10 18.20 -31.49 -39.92
CA PRO A 10 19.19 -31.62 -40.97
C PRO A 10 18.72 -30.98 -42.29
N ASN A 11 19.59 -30.17 -42.91
CA ASN A 11 19.34 -29.55 -44.22
C ASN A 11 19.15 -30.56 -45.38
N SER A 12 19.42 -31.85 -45.15
CA SER A 12 19.36 -32.92 -46.14
C SER A 12 18.00 -33.64 -46.20
N ILE A 13 17.01 -33.21 -45.41
CA ILE A 13 15.65 -33.78 -45.48
C ILE A 13 15.01 -33.46 -46.83
N ARG A 14 14.62 -34.51 -47.56
CA ARG A 14 13.96 -34.41 -48.89
C ARG A 14 12.47 -34.70 -48.87
N LYS A 15 11.93 -35.08 -47.71
CA LYS A 15 10.49 -35.28 -47.53
C LYS A 15 9.87 -33.94 -47.11
N PRO A 16 8.87 -33.42 -47.82
CA PRO A 16 8.14 -32.25 -47.36
C PRO A 16 7.39 -32.59 -46.07
N SER A 17 7.69 -31.85 -45.01
CA SER A 17 7.08 -31.99 -43.68
C SER A 17 7.18 -30.67 -42.91
N VAL A 18 6.30 -30.48 -41.92
CA VAL A 18 6.42 -29.39 -40.95
C VAL A 18 7.28 -29.91 -39.79
N LEU A 19 8.42 -29.27 -39.54
CA LEU A 19 9.36 -29.62 -38.48
C LEU A 19 9.59 -28.39 -37.61
N THR A 20 9.52 -28.58 -36.30
CA THR A 20 9.79 -27.54 -35.30
C THR A 20 10.98 -27.98 -34.47
N GLU A 21 11.95 -27.10 -34.26
CA GLU A 21 13.04 -27.33 -33.31
C GLU A 21 13.01 -26.33 -32.15
N TYR A 22 13.34 -26.82 -30.96
CA TYR A 22 13.57 -26.00 -29.79
C TYR A 22 15.08 -25.84 -29.58
N ASN A 23 15.55 -24.60 -29.74
CA ASN A 23 16.91 -24.20 -29.40
C ASN A 23 16.90 -23.59 -27.98
N ASN A 24 17.63 -24.23 -27.07
CA ASN A 24 17.71 -23.82 -25.67
C ASN A 24 19.06 -23.17 -25.34
N LYS A 25 19.88 -22.80 -26.34
CA LYS A 25 21.21 -22.21 -26.08
C LYS A 25 21.15 -20.85 -25.38
N ASP A 26 20.10 -20.08 -25.64
CA ASP A 26 19.79 -18.83 -24.93
C ASP A 26 18.74 -19.03 -23.84
N ALA A 27 18.40 -20.28 -23.49
CA ALA A 27 17.53 -20.53 -22.35
C ALA A 27 18.26 -20.11 -21.07
N VAL A 28 17.56 -19.40 -20.19
CA VAL A 28 18.08 -18.95 -18.90
C VAL A 28 18.52 -20.19 -18.11
N THR A 29 19.84 -20.32 -17.88
CA THR A 29 20.47 -21.43 -17.13
C THR A 29 20.70 -21.09 -15.67
N THR A 30 20.39 -19.86 -15.25
CA THR A 30 20.43 -19.44 -13.86
C THR A 30 19.26 -20.05 -13.09
N LEU A 31 19.37 -20.06 -11.76
CA LEU A 31 18.23 -20.39 -10.90
C LEU A 31 17.01 -19.56 -11.35
N PRO A 32 15.81 -20.17 -11.51
CA PRO A 32 14.59 -19.41 -11.76
C PRO A 32 14.43 -18.43 -10.60
N THR A 33 14.58 -17.15 -10.92
CA THR A 33 14.25 -16.08 -9.99
C THR A 33 13.16 -15.28 -10.66
N ASN A 34 12.07 -15.03 -9.93
CA ASN A 34 11.03 -14.14 -10.40
C ASN A 34 11.64 -12.81 -10.87
N GLU A 35 11.49 -12.52 -12.17
CA GLU A 35 12.03 -11.33 -12.80
C GLU A 35 11.09 -10.14 -12.72
N GLN A 36 9.87 -10.32 -12.18
CA GLN A 36 8.88 -9.25 -12.13
C GLN A 36 9.36 -8.12 -11.23
N GLU A 37 9.58 -6.94 -11.83
CA GLU A 37 9.93 -5.72 -11.13
C GLU A 37 8.64 -5.01 -10.69
N VAL A 38 8.58 -4.66 -9.40
CA VAL A 38 7.42 -4.01 -8.78
C VAL A 38 7.76 -2.56 -8.46
N LEU A 39 6.86 -1.65 -8.82
CA LEU A 39 6.94 -0.24 -8.50
C LEU A 39 5.84 0.14 -7.51
N ILE A 40 6.22 0.68 -6.35
CA ILE A 40 5.30 1.39 -5.45
C ILE A 40 5.48 2.90 -5.64
N VAL A 41 4.38 3.62 -5.87
CA VAL A 41 4.40 5.09 -5.95
C VAL A 41 3.53 5.63 -4.82
N ALA A 42 4.14 6.14 -3.74
CA ALA A 42 3.41 6.42 -2.50
C ALA A 42 3.92 7.65 -1.73
N PRO A 43 3.08 8.31 -0.92
CA PRO A 43 3.49 9.43 -0.07
C PRO A 43 4.64 9.10 0.89
N MET A 44 5.63 9.99 0.92
CA MET A 44 6.73 10.01 1.89
C MET A 44 6.62 11.21 2.83
N LEU A 45 7.31 11.14 3.96
CA LEU A 45 7.37 12.23 4.94
C LEU A 45 8.58 13.11 4.70
N ASN A 46 8.41 14.42 4.93
CA ASN A 46 9.48 15.43 4.84
C ASN A 46 10.20 15.49 3.48
N GLY A 47 9.52 15.11 2.40
CA GLY A 47 10.05 15.21 1.06
C GLY A 47 10.25 16.67 0.61
N GLU A 48 11.46 17.04 0.21
CA GLU A 48 11.75 18.37 -0.32
C GLU A 48 11.31 18.50 -1.79
N ALA A 49 11.75 17.54 -2.63
CA ALA A 49 11.36 17.41 -4.02
C ALA A 49 9.96 16.81 -4.17
N ALA A 50 9.28 17.09 -5.30
CA ALA A 50 7.93 16.59 -5.57
C ALA A 50 7.85 15.05 -5.56
N PHE A 51 8.92 14.37 -5.99
CA PHE A 51 9.08 12.93 -5.92
C PHE A 51 10.56 12.56 -5.78
N THR A 52 10.86 11.36 -5.27
CA THR A 52 12.23 10.82 -5.22
C THR A 52 12.60 10.14 -6.53
N ALA A 53 13.90 10.04 -6.83
CA ALA A 53 14.36 9.09 -7.84
C ALA A 53 13.97 7.65 -7.43
N PRO A 54 13.70 6.74 -8.38
CA PRO A 54 13.35 5.35 -8.08
C PRO A 54 14.43 4.68 -7.23
N GLN A 55 14.08 4.21 -6.04
CA GLN A 55 15.00 3.52 -5.13
C GLN A 55 14.63 2.05 -5.05
N LYS A 56 15.60 1.14 -5.25
CA LYS A 56 15.40 -0.28 -4.97
C LYS A 56 15.47 -0.51 -3.46
N ILE A 57 14.49 -1.21 -2.91
CA ILE A 57 14.34 -1.43 -1.48
C ILE A 57 14.30 -2.91 -1.18
N PHE A 58 15.06 -3.33 -0.17
CA PHE A 58 15.15 -4.75 0.22
C PHE A 58 14.66 -5.02 1.64
N SER A 59 14.39 -3.97 2.42
CA SER A 59 13.93 -4.11 3.80
C SER A 59 12.96 -3.00 4.20
N ASP A 60 12.14 -3.28 5.21
CA ASP A 60 11.27 -2.29 5.84
C ASP A 60 12.06 -1.17 6.52
N VAL A 61 13.17 -1.50 7.18
CA VAL A 61 14.06 -0.53 7.86
C VAL A 61 14.69 0.45 6.87
N GLU A 62 15.07 -0.01 5.68
CA GLU A 62 15.58 0.87 4.61
C GLU A 62 14.50 1.85 4.14
N ALA A 63 13.27 1.37 3.93
CA ALA A 63 12.13 2.24 3.61
C ALA A 63 11.80 3.22 4.74
N GLU A 64 11.92 2.81 6.00
CA GLU A 64 11.74 3.68 7.17
C GLU A 64 12.69 4.87 7.13
N ASN A 65 13.96 4.63 6.81
CA ASN A 65 15.00 5.67 6.78
C ASN A 65 14.85 6.61 5.58
N LEU A 66 14.45 6.09 4.40
CA LEU A 66 14.34 6.90 3.18
C LEU A 66 13.04 7.69 3.09
N PHE A 67 11.90 7.07 3.44
CA PHE A 67 10.58 7.67 3.26
C PHE A 67 9.94 8.16 4.56
N GLY A 68 10.56 7.85 5.70
CA GLY A 68 10.13 8.28 7.02
C GLY A 68 9.24 7.27 7.75
N LYS A 69 9.37 7.27 9.09
CA LYS A 69 8.68 6.33 10.00
C LYS A 69 7.16 6.49 9.94
N GLY A 70 6.46 5.39 9.71
CA GLY A 70 5.00 5.36 9.53
C GLY A 70 4.47 6.15 8.33
N SER A 71 5.32 6.44 7.33
CA SER A 71 4.84 6.95 6.04
C SER A 71 4.01 5.89 5.30
N VAL A 72 3.14 6.33 4.38
CA VAL A 72 2.36 5.40 3.55
C VAL A 72 3.29 4.51 2.74
N ALA A 73 4.35 5.08 2.15
CA ALA A 73 5.38 4.33 1.43
C ALA A 73 6.03 3.24 2.31
N HIS A 74 6.46 3.58 3.53
CA HIS A 74 7.06 2.60 4.45
C HIS A 74 6.09 1.47 4.81
N LEU A 75 4.84 1.79 5.14
CA LEU A 75 3.83 0.79 5.48
C LEU A 75 3.52 -0.13 4.28
N MET A 76 3.48 0.41 3.06
CA MET A 76 3.26 -0.38 1.85
C MET A 76 4.44 -1.31 1.56
N VAL A 77 5.67 -0.85 1.71
CA VAL A 77 6.87 -1.68 1.55
C VAL A 77 6.84 -2.85 2.52
N ARG A 78 6.55 -2.60 3.79
CA ARG A 78 6.42 -3.66 4.81
C ARG A 78 5.35 -4.67 4.40
N GLN A 79 4.18 -4.20 3.99
CA GLN A 79 3.07 -5.04 3.57
C GLN A 79 3.43 -5.87 2.33
N ALA A 80 4.15 -5.29 1.36
CA ALA A 80 4.61 -5.99 0.17
C ALA A 80 5.65 -7.08 0.50
N ILE A 81 6.69 -6.76 1.28
CA ILE A 81 7.73 -7.71 1.70
C ILE A 81 7.15 -8.86 2.54
N GLN A 82 6.16 -8.58 3.39
CA GLN A 82 5.48 -9.62 4.18
C GLN A 82 4.74 -10.65 3.30
N ASN A 83 4.22 -10.23 2.15
CA ASN A 83 3.52 -11.09 1.21
C ASN A 83 4.47 -11.81 0.24
N ASN A 84 5.53 -11.13 -0.19
CA ASN A 84 6.56 -11.69 -1.05
C ASN A 84 7.95 -11.25 -0.55
N PRO A 85 8.66 -12.07 0.25
CA PRO A 85 9.98 -11.72 0.77
C PRO A 85 11.09 -11.59 -0.29
N LEU A 86 10.88 -12.14 -1.49
CA LEU A 86 11.85 -12.11 -2.60
C LEU A 86 11.48 -11.09 -3.68
N ILE A 87 10.53 -10.21 -3.38
CA ILE A 87 10.03 -9.18 -4.30
C ILE A 87 11.15 -8.23 -4.74
N ARG A 88 11.22 -7.94 -6.04
CA ARG A 88 12.09 -6.88 -6.57
C ARG A 88 11.36 -5.56 -6.50
N LEU A 89 11.47 -4.91 -5.35
CA LEU A 89 10.72 -3.70 -5.04
C LEU A 89 11.50 -2.44 -5.36
N THR A 90 10.89 -1.58 -6.17
CA THR A 90 11.33 -0.20 -6.37
C THR A 90 10.25 0.73 -5.85
N VAL A 91 10.67 1.79 -5.17
CA VAL A 91 9.74 2.76 -4.56
C VAL A 91 10.09 4.16 -5.05
N VAL A 92 9.04 4.90 -5.42
CA VAL A 92 9.09 6.34 -5.65
C VAL A 92 8.26 7.02 -4.58
N GLY A 93 8.94 7.76 -3.71
CA GLY A 93 8.30 8.56 -2.67
C GLY A 93 7.71 9.83 -3.28
N LEU A 94 6.46 10.14 -2.95
CA LEU A 94 5.78 11.36 -3.36
C LEU A 94 5.75 12.36 -2.22
N LYS A 95 5.95 13.63 -2.54
CA LYS A 95 5.61 14.71 -1.63
C LYS A 95 4.10 14.90 -1.60
N ASP A 96 3.58 15.18 -0.42
CA ASP A 96 2.20 15.61 -0.26
C ASP A 96 1.91 16.84 -1.13
N HIS A 97 0.67 16.95 -1.62
CA HIS A 97 0.22 18.11 -2.38
C HIS A 97 0.33 19.39 -1.53
N GLU A 98 0.71 20.52 -2.13
CA GLU A 98 0.93 21.78 -1.40
C GLU A 98 -0.34 22.27 -0.68
N ALA A 99 -1.48 22.21 -1.38
CA ALA A 99 -2.81 22.43 -0.82
C ALA A 99 -3.40 21.24 -0.03
N GLY A 100 -2.60 20.20 0.24
CA GLY A 100 -3.04 19.01 0.96
C GLY A 100 -3.32 19.30 2.43
N ILE A 101 -4.42 18.76 2.94
CA ILE A 101 -4.81 18.84 4.35
C ILE A 101 -4.72 17.44 4.96
N ALA A 102 -4.14 17.34 6.15
CA ALA A 102 -4.05 16.10 6.93
C ALA A 102 -5.37 15.86 7.67
N ALA A 103 -5.87 14.62 7.63
CA ALA A 103 -7.04 14.24 8.39
C ALA A 103 -6.75 14.28 9.90
N THR A 104 -7.77 14.61 10.67
CA THR A 104 -7.70 14.61 12.14
C THR A 104 -8.74 13.67 12.71
N GLY A 105 -8.32 12.85 13.67
CA GLY A 105 -9.16 12.05 14.53
C GLY A 105 -8.99 12.49 15.98
N GLN A 106 -9.95 12.17 16.83
CA GLN A 106 -9.91 12.54 18.26
C GLN A 106 -10.40 11.39 19.12
N VAL A 107 -9.86 11.28 20.33
CA VAL A 107 -10.40 10.43 21.38
C VAL A 107 -10.63 11.28 22.62
N SER A 108 -11.88 11.42 23.04
CA SER A 108 -12.23 12.11 24.28
C SER A 108 -12.35 11.11 25.44
N PHE A 109 -11.92 11.55 26.62
CA PHE A 109 -11.85 10.77 27.84
C PHE A 109 -12.73 11.45 28.88
N THR A 110 -13.80 10.79 29.31
CA THR A 110 -14.73 11.36 30.30
C THR A 110 -14.77 10.48 31.54
N GLY A 111 -14.63 11.10 32.72
CA GLY A 111 -14.68 10.42 34.02
C GLY A 111 -13.31 10.08 34.61
N THR A 112 -13.32 9.45 35.78
CA THR A 112 -12.13 9.07 36.56
C THR A 112 -12.11 7.55 36.75
N VAL A 113 -10.93 6.96 36.76
CA VAL A 113 -10.78 5.50 36.87
C VAL A 113 -11.17 5.03 38.27
N THR A 114 -12.30 4.33 38.38
CA THR A 114 -12.80 3.77 39.65
C THR A 114 -12.23 2.38 39.94
N TYR A 115 -11.99 1.59 38.88
CA TYR A 115 -11.32 0.30 38.93
C TYR A 115 -10.26 0.24 37.84
N ALA A 116 -9.07 -0.26 38.22
CA ALA A 116 -7.94 -0.36 37.31
C ALA A 116 -8.28 -1.25 36.09
N GLY A 117 -7.71 -0.90 34.95
CA GLY A 117 -7.92 -1.61 33.69
C GLY A 117 -6.94 -1.17 32.63
N VAL A 118 -7.24 -1.51 31.37
CA VAL A 118 -6.41 -1.18 30.21
C VAL A 118 -7.24 -0.38 29.22
N VAL A 119 -6.66 0.73 28.77
CA VAL A 119 -7.17 1.51 27.65
C VAL A 119 -6.41 1.09 26.40
N ARG A 120 -7.14 0.61 25.40
CA ARG A 120 -6.62 0.21 24.09
C ARG A 120 -7.17 1.13 23.02
N ILE A 121 -6.27 1.75 22.26
CA ILE A 121 -6.61 2.50 21.04
C ILE A 121 -6.00 1.74 19.85
N THR A 122 -6.83 1.37 18.89
CA THR A 122 -6.39 0.68 17.66
C THR A 122 -6.42 1.69 16.51
N ILE A 123 -5.27 1.92 15.89
CA ILE A 123 -5.09 2.85 14.76
C ILE A 123 -4.56 2.04 13.59
N ALA A 124 -5.27 2.09 12.45
CA ALA A 124 -4.92 1.33 11.23
C ALA A 124 -4.56 -0.15 11.52
N GLY A 125 -5.39 -0.83 12.32
CA GLY A 125 -5.17 -2.24 12.70
C GLY A 125 -4.13 -2.49 13.81
N THR A 126 -3.34 -1.49 14.22
CA THR A 126 -2.32 -1.64 15.28
C THR A 126 -2.85 -1.17 16.63
N ALA A 127 -2.76 -2.01 17.66
CA ALA A 127 -3.21 -1.69 19.01
C ALA A 127 -2.13 -1.01 19.86
N TYR A 128 -2.51 0.09 20.50
CA TYR A 128 -1.71 0.86 21.46
C TYR A 128 -2.39 0.79 22.83
N GLU A 129 -1.68 0.30 23.83
CA GLU A 129 -2.24 -0.02 25.14
C GLU A 129 -1.53 0.73 26.26
N VAL A 130 -2.32 1.24 27.20
CA VAL A 130 -1.82 1.86 28.42
C VAL A 130 -2.64 1.37 29.60
N ALA A 131 -1.95 1.01 30.69
CA ALA A 131 -2.59 0.69 31.96
C ALA A 131 -3.15 1.96 32.61
N ALA A 132 -4.38 1.85 33.15
CA ALA A 132 -5.06 2.89 33.89
C ALA A 132 -5.20 2.44 35.35
N ALA A 133 -4.58 3.17 36.28
CA ALA A 133 -4.61 2.86 37.70
C ALA A 133 -5.86 3.42 38.38
N LYS A 134 -6.24 2.86 39.53
CA LYS A 134 -7.37 3.37 40.32
C LYS A 134 -7.10 4.79 40.82
N GLY A 135 -8.08 5.67 40.67
CA GLY A 135 -8.00 7.09 41.06
C GLY A 135 -7.18 7.94 40.10
N GLU A 136 -6.80 7.39 38.95
CA GLU A 136 -6.03 8.12 37.96
C GLU A 136 -6.90 9.03 37.09
N GLU A 137 -6.40 10.24 36.86
CA GLU A 137 -7.06 11.25 36.02
C GLU A 137 -6.79 11.02 34.53
N ALA A 138 -7.74 11.42 33.70
CA ALA A 138 -7.67 11.27 32.25
C ALA A 138 -6.39 11.88 31.64
N GLN A 139 -5.92 13.01 32.17
CA GLN A 139 -4.74 13.72 31.70
C GLN A 139 -3.47 12.86 31.72
N ALA A 140 -3.25 12.08 32.79
CA ALA A 140 -2.08 11.21 32.91
C ALA A 140 -2.12 10.05 31.90
N ILE A 141 -3.31 9.52 31.65
CA ILE A 141 -3.53 8.45 30.66
C ILE A 141 -3.29 8.98 29.24
N VAL A 142 -3.84 10.15 28.92
CA VAL A 142 -3.65 10.81 27.62
C VAL A 142 -2.18 11.08 27.35
N ALA A 143 -1.44 11.63 28.32
CA ALA A 143 -0.01 11.88 28.18
C ALA A 143 0.80 10.59 27.91
N ARG A 144 0.47 9.49 28.59
CA ARG A 144 1.10 8.18 28.31
C ARG A 144 0.75 7.66 26.92
N LEU A 145 -0.50 7.78 26.50
CA LEU A 145 -0.93 7.34 25.17
C LEU A 145 -0.21 8.12 24.06
N VAL A 146 -0.04 9.44 24.21
CA VAL A 146 0.74 10.27 23.28
C VAL A 146 2.15 9.71 23.12
N ASN A 147 2.82 9.39 24.24
CA ASN A 147 4.18 8.85 24.20
C ASN A 147 4.24 7.49 23.52
N VAL A 148 3.31 6.58 23.83
CA VAL A 148 3.27 5.24 23.24
C VAL A 148 3.00 5.30 21.73
N ILE A 149 2.07 6.14 21.28
CA ILE A 149 1.72 6.28 19.87
C ILE A 149 2.88 6.92 19.08
N ASN A 150 3.49 7.98 19.60
CA ASN A 150 4.57 8.69 18.90
C ASN A 150 5.90 7.91 18.90
N ALA A 151 6.12 7.02 19.88
CA ALA A 151 7.31 6.16 19.92
C ALA A 151 7.26 5.00 18.91
N ALA A 152 6.08 4.64 18.39
CA ALA A 152 5.92 3.50 17.50
C ALA A 152 6.33 3.82 16.05
N SER A 153 7.26 3.04 15.50
CA SER A 153 7.75 3.20 14.12
C SER A 153 6.67 3.04 13.04
N TYR A 154 5.64 2.24 13.31
CA TYR A 154 4.58 1.93 12.35
C TYR A 154 3.33 2.81 12.50
N SER A 155 3.32 3.78 13.42
CA SER A 155 2.16 4.66 13.59
C SER A 155 2.02 5.60 12.38
N PRO A 156 0.87 5.60 11.65
CA PRO A 156 0.62 6.54 10.56
C PRO A 156 0.19 7.93 11.05
N VAL A 157 0.14 8.15 12.36
CA VAL A 157 -0.39 9.37 12.98
C VAL A 157 0.59 9.96 13.99
N VAL A 158 0.47 11.26 14.22
CA VAL A 158 1.11 11.98 15.33
C VAL A 158 0.04 12.30 16.36
N ALA A 159 0.26 11.84 17.59
CA ALA A 159 -0.61 12.11 18.71
C ALA A 159 -0.18 13.39 19.45
N SER A 160 -1.16 14.21 19.85
CA SER A 160 -0.95 15.38 20.69
C SER A 160 -2.10 15.57 21.68
N VAL A 161 -1.83 16.30 22.76
CA VAL A 161 -2.83 16.67 23.75
C VAL A 161 -3.55 17.93 23.26
N GLU A 162 -4.86 17.84 23.01
CA GLU A 162 -5.67 19.01 22.65
C GLU A 162 -6.28 19.67 23.88
N SER A 163 -6.66 18.86 24.87
CA SER A 163 -7.07 19.29 26.20
C SER A 163 -6.72 18.20 27.21
N GLU A 164 -6.88 18.48 28.51
CA GLU A 164 -6.60 17.51 29.59
C GLU A 164 -7.41 16.20 29.44
N THR A 165 -8.51 16.21 28.68
CA THR A 165 -9.39 15.06 28.44
C THR A 165 -9.44 14.63 26.98
N THR A 166 -8.74 15.29 26.06
CA THR A 166 -8.87 15.01 24.62
C THR A 166 -7.52 14.76 23.98
N LEU A 167 -7.39 13.55 23.42
CA LEU A 167 -6.28 13.13 22.58
C LEU A 167 -6.61 13.49 21.13
N LYS A 168 -5.75 14.28 20.50
CA LYS A 168 -5.83 14.58 19.07
C LYS A 168 -4.84 13.72 18.31
N LEU A 169 -5.31 13.14 17.22
CA LEU A 169 -4.51 12.34 16.30
C LEU A 169 -4.52 13.03 14.95
N THR A 170 -3.35 13.42 14.47
CA THR A 170 -3.18 14.03 13.13
C THR A 170 -2.50 13.02 12.23
N SER A 171 -3.01 12.77 11.03
CA SER A 171 -2.34 11.89 10.08
C SER A 171 -0.97 12.46 9.68
N LYS A 172 0.00 11.57 9.45
CA LYS A 172 1.33 11.97 8.97
C LYS A 172 1.31 12.37 7.49
N ALA A 173 0.51 11.67 6.68
CA ALA A 173 0.28 12.01 5.28
C ALA A 173 -0.91 12.97 5.14
N LYS A 174 -0.84 13.84 4.13
CA LYS A 174 -1.96 14.71 3.72
C LYS A 174 -2.76 14.06 2.59
N GLY A 175 -4.00 14.48 2.43
CA GLY A 175 -4.88 13.96 1.39
C GLY A 175 -6.05 13.16 1.90
N GLU A 176 -6.97 12.85 1.00
CA GLU A 176 -8.13 11.99 1.23
C GLU A 176 -7.72 10.57 1.68
N ILE A 177 -6.54 10.09 1.27
CA ILE A 177 -5.96 8.83 1.74
C ILE A 177 -5.87 8.75 3.27
N SER A 178 -5.70 9.88 3.95
CA SER A 178 -5.61 9.91 5.41
C SER A 178 -6.95 9.71 6.13
N ASN A 179 -8.08 9.89 5.43
CA ASN A 179 -9.41 9.59 5.96
C ASN A 179 -9.65 8.07 6.08
N GLU A 180 -8.82 7.25 5.43
CA GLU A 180 -8.94 5.79 5.44
C GLU A 180 -8.41 5.17 6.74
N ILE A 181 -7.72 5.94 7.58
CA ILE A 181 -7.16 5.47 8.85
C ILE A 181 -8.30 5.14 9.81
N THR A 182 -8.47 3.85 10.12
CA THR A 182 -9.47 3.43 11.11
C THR A 182 -9.02 3.72 12.53
N LEU A 183 -9.98 4.12 13.36
CA LEU A 183 -9.80 4.35 14.78
C LEU A 183 -10.85 3.54 15.55
N ALA A 184 -10.39 2.68 16.48
CA ALA A 184 -11.26 1.95 17.38
C ALA A 184 -10.72 2.03 18.81
N THR A 185 -11.61 2.15 19.80
CA THR A 185 -11.24 2.22 21.21
C THR A 185 -11.87 1.05 21.97
N ARG A 186 -11.13 0.53 22.94
CA ARG A 186 -11.62 -0.46 23.89
C ARG A 186 -11.14 -0.09 25.28
N ASN A 187 -12.05 -0.08 26.24
CA ASN A 187 -11.74 0.21 27.62
C ASN A 187 -12.20 -0.94 28.52
N THR A 188 -11.32 -1.37 29.44
CA THR A 188 -11.68 -2.27 30.54
C THR A 188 -11.65 -1.59 31.91
N ALA A 189 -11.13 -0.36 32.00
CA ALA A 189 -11.13 0.44 33.22
C ALA A 189 -12.53 1.01 33.50
N THR A 190 -13.07 0.75 34.69
CA THR A 190 -14.43 1.20 35.04
C THR A 190 -14.42 2.68 35.45
N GLY A 191 -15.45 3.43 35.07
CA GLY A 191 -15.59 4.86 35.42
C GLY A 191 -14.96 5.82 34.40
N LEU A 192 -14.28 5.28 33.37
CA LEU A 192 -13.75 6.03 32.25
C LEU A 192 -14.55 5.69 30.98
N THR A 193 -15.03 6.70 30.27
CA THR A 193 -15.70 6.56 28.98
C THR A 193 -14.81 7.14 27.89
N LEU A 194 -14.68 6.40 26.78
CA LEU A 194 -13.92 6.81 25.60
C LEU A 194 -14.87 7.06 24.44
N GLU A 195 -14.76 8.19 23.80
CA GLU A 195 -15.46 8.47 22.55
C GLU A 195 -14.43 8.71 21.45
N ALA A 196 -14.49 7.90 20.39
CA ALA A 196 -13.58 8.00 19.26
C ALA A 196 -14.26 8.69 18.09
N ARG A 197 -13.64 9.76 17.58
CA ARG A 197 -14.01 10.42 16.33
C ARG A 197 -13.06 9.95 15.23
N ALA A 198 -13.62 9.31 14.21
CA ALA A 198 -12.88 8.84 13.04
C ALA A 198 -12.12 9.98 12.34
N PHE A 199 -11.07 9.61 11.60
CA PHE A 199 -10.29 10.55 10.80
C PHE A 199 -11.15 11.11 9.67
N ASP A 200 -11.15 12.43 9.55
CA ASP A 200 -11.92 13.15 8.54
C ASP A 200 -11.20 14.46 8.16
N ASN A 201 -11.68 15.12 7.11
CA ASN A 201 -11.20 16.38 6.55
C ASN A 201 -9.80 16.33 5.91
N GLY A 202 -9.28 15.13 5.62
CA GLY A 202 -8.16 14.97 4.70
C GLY A 202 -8.57 15.36 3.29
N GLN A 203 -7.78 16.21 2.62
CA GLN A 203 -8.10 16.77 1.31
C GLN A 203 -6.87 16.83 0.40
N ARG A 204 -7.08 16.66 -0.91
CA ARG A 204 -6.08 16.74 -1.99
C ARG A 204 -4.91 15.77 -1.80
N ASN A 205 -5.03 14.59 -2.40
CA ASN A 205 -3.95 13.58 -2.46
C ASN A 205 -2.72 14.08 -3.23
N ALA A 206 -1.57 13.45 -2.98
CA ALA A 206 -0.40 13.63 -3.83
C ALA A 206 -0.66 13.10 -5.24
N LEU A 207 0.05 13.64 -6.24
CA LEU A 207 -0.16 13.32 -7.64
C LEU A 207 0.87 12.31 -8.13
N ILE A 208 0.42 11.18 -8.68
CA ILE A 208 1.32 10.12 -9.19
C ILE A 208 1.87 10.41 -10.59
N ALA A 209 1.20 11.26 -11.38
CA ALA A 209 1.54 11.46 -12.80
C ALA A 209 3.01 11.91 -13.03
N PRO A 210 3.58 12.87 -12.27
CA PRO A 210 4.98 13.27 -12.46
C PRO A 210 5.96 12.14 -12.13
N ALA A 211 5.67 11.35 -11.10
CA ALA A 211 6.47 10.19 -10.73
C ALA A 211 6.43 9.11 -11.82
N LEU A 212 5.24 8.79 -12.34
CA LEU A 212 5.06 7.81 -13.42
C LEU A 212 5.77 8.23 -14.72
N ALA A 213 5.78 9.53 -15.03
CA ALA A 213 6.54 10.04 -16.17
C ALA A 213 8.05 9.81 -16.02
N SER A 214 8.60 9.93 -14.80
CA SER A 214 10.04 9.73 -14.56
C SER A 214 10.49 8.28 -14.74
N VAL A 215 9.58 7.32 -14.59
CA VAL A 215 9.85 5.88 -14.67
C VAL A 215 9.46 5.24 -16.00
N ALA A 216 8.81 5.99 -16.90
CA ALA A 216 8.30 5.45 -18.18
C ALA A 216 9.38 4.81 -19.08
N GLY A 217 10.65 5.21 -18.91
CA GLY A 217 11.79 4.61 -19.61
C GLY A 217 12.21 3.25 -19.07
N THR A 218 11.84 2.91 -17.83
CA THR A 218 12.18 1.66 -17.16
C THR A 218 10.97 0.73 -17.14
N HIS A 219 11.19 -0.56 -17.38
CA HIS A 219 10.10 -1.54 -17.36
C HIS A 219 9.82 -2.01 -15.93
N TYR A 220 8.57 -1.80 -15.48
CA TYR A 220 8.01 -2.39 -14.27
C TYR A 220 6.79 -3.22 -14.65
N ASN A 221 6.70 -4.44 -14.12
CA ASN A 221 5.61 -5.37 -14.44
C ASN A 221 4.36 -5.06 -13.62
N VAL A 222 4.54 -4.71 -12.34
CA VAL A 222 3.43 -4.42 -11.40
C VAL A 222 3.62 -3.03 -10.82
N ILE A 223 2.65 -2.14 -11.02
CA ILE A 223 2.65 -0.78 -10.49
C ILE A 223 1.54 -0.67 -9.43
N ILE A 224 1.92 -0.38 -8.20
CA ILE A 224 1.00 -0.31 -7.06
C ILE A 224 0.74 1.17 -6.73
N SER A 225 -0.53 1.55 -6.80
CA SER A 225 -1.00 2.89 -6.39
C SER A 225 -1.77 2.80 -5.07
N PRO A 226 -1.46 3.66 -4.09
CA PRO A 226 -2.18 3.71 -2.82
C PRO A 226 -3.50 4.48 -2.90
N PHE A 227 -3.69 5.27 -3.96
CA PHE A 227 -4.80 6.20 -4.06
C PHE A 227 -6.00 5.57 -4.75
N SER A 228 -7.19 5.99 -4.35
CA SER A 228 -8.46 5.59 -4.97
C SER A 228 -9.24 6.79 -5.53
N ASP A 229 -8.60 7.95 -5.69
CA ASP A 229 -9.20 9.12 -6.34
C ASP A 229 -9.13 9.04 -7.86
N ASP A 230 -10.08 9.69 -8.53
CA ASP A 230 -10.20 9.65 -9.99
C ASP A 230 -8.97 10.24 -10.71
N GLU A 231 -8.36 11.30 -10.17
CA GLU A 231 -7.22 11.99 -10.80
C GLU A 231 -5.99 11.06 -10.87
N ASN A 232 -5.64 10.43 -9.75
CA ASN A 232 -4.54 9.46 -9.69
C ASN A 232 -4.87 8.17 -10.44
N ALA A 233 -6.10 7.69 -10.36
CA ALA A 233 -6.49 6.46 -11.04
C ALA A 233 -6.46 6.62 -12.58
N LEU A 234 -6.88 7.77 -13.10
CA LEU A 234 -6.73 8.13 -14.52
C LEU A 234 -5.27 8.30 -14.93
N ALA A 235 -4.42 8.87 -14.07
CA ALA A 235 -2.99 8.98 -14.32
C ALA A 235 -2.33 7.59 -14.43
N LEU A 236 -2.70 6.65 -13.55
CA LEU A 236 -2.22 5.27 -13.62
C LEU A 236 -2.66 4.60 -14.92
N ARG A 237 -3.94 4.73 -15.28
CA ARG A 237 -4.47 4.18 -16.54
C ARG A 237 -3.70 4.69 -17.75
N SER A 238 -3.55 6.01 -17.84
CA SER A 238 -2.87 6.66 -18.97
C SER A 238 -1.41 6.22 -19.09
N HIS A 239 -0.73 6.02 -17.96
CA HIS A 239 0.63 5.48 -17.96
C HIS A 239 0.67 4.04 -18.48
N LEU A 240 -0.24 3.16 -18.01
CA LEU A 240 -0.31 1.76 -18.44
C LEU A 240 -0.63 1.64 -19.94
N GLU A 241 -1.53 2.46 -20.47
CA GLU A 241 -1.84 2.53 -21.91
C GLU A 241 -0.62 2.98 -22.73
N SER A 242 0.17 3.92 -22.22
CA SER A 242 1.37 4.41 -22.89
C SER A 242 2.49 3.37 -22.95
N VAL A 243 2.83 2.74 -21.82
CA VAL A 243 3.93 1.75 -21.77
C VAL A 243 3.57 0.47 -22.52
N SER A 244 2.28 0.16 -22.64
CA SER A 244 1.80 -1.00 -23.37
C SER A 244 1.36 -0.70 -24.81
N ALA A 245 1.56 0.53 -25.26
CA ALA A 245 1.27 0.89 -26.63
C ALA A 245 2.06 -0.03 -27.59
N PRO A 246 1.54 -0.30 -28.80
CA PRO A 246 2.20 -1.21 -29.77
C PRO A 246 3.65 -0.84 -30.14
N ILE A 247 4.07 0.38 -29.82
CA ILE A 247 5.44 0.87 -30.06
C ILE A 247 6.36 0.54 -28.89
N GLU A 248 5.88 0.68 -27.64
CA GLU A 248 6.68 0.46 -26.43
C GLU A 248 6.70 -1.02 -26.02
N ASP A 249 5.60 -1.74 -26.26
CA ASP A 249 5.43 -3.19 -26.07
C ASP A 249 5.91 -3.71 -24.69
N LYS A 250 5.72 -2.92 -23.63
CA LYS A 250 6.07 -3.30 -22.25
C LYS A 250 4.81 -3.76 -21.51
N PRO A 251 4.72 -5.04 -21.13
CA PRO A 251 3.59 -5.52 -20.34
C PRO A 251 3.67 -4.98 -18.91
N ALA A 252 2.63 -4.30 -18.48
CA ALA A 252 2.47 -3.80 -17.12
C ALA A 252 1.01 -3.90 -16.66
N ILE A 253 0.82 -4.11 -15.36
CA ILE A 253 -0.47 -4.05 -14.68
C ILE A 253 -0.43 -3.01 -13.55
N GLY A 254 -1.55 -2.34 -13.34
CA GLY A 254 -1.80 -1.47 -12.19
C GLY A 254 -2.56 -2.20 -11.10
N VAL A 255 -2.20 -1.95 -9.84
CA VAL A 255 -2.88 -2.52 -8.68
C VAL A 255 -3.30 -1.40 -7.76
N MET A 256 -4.58 -1.42 -7.38
CA MET A 256 -5.21 -0.50 -6.44
C MET A 256 -6.02 -1.30 -5.41
N GLY A 257 -6.38 -0.66 -4.30
CA GLY A 257 -7.20 -1.24 -3.25
C GLY A 257 -8.52 -0.49 -3.07
N TRP A 258 -9.54 -1.21 -2.62
CA TRP A 258 -10.82 -0.63 -2.22
C TRP A 258 -11.31 -1.26 -0.92
N ARG A 259 -11.49 -0.44 0.11
CA ARG A 259 -12.03 -0.81 1.42
C ARG A 259 -13.49 -0.42 1.62
N GLY A 260 -14.03 0.37 0.68
CA GLY A 260 -15.41 0.85 0.74
C GLY A 260 -16.43 -0.27 0.50
N THR A 261 -17.67 0.12 0.23
CA THR A 261 -18.71 -0.85 -0.11
C THR A 261 -18.50 -1.40 -1.53
N TYR A 262 -19.06 -2.58 -1.81
CA TYR A 262 -19.06 -3.16 -3.16
C TYR A 262 -19.63 -2.19 -4.19
N ALA A 263 -20.77 -1.56 -3.87
CA ALA A 263 -21.47 -0.65 -4.78
C ALA A 263 -20.58 0.53 -5.18
N THR A 264 -19.92 1.18 -4.22
CA THR A 264 -19.05 2.32 -4.52
C THR A 264 -17.76 1.89 -5.24
N GLY A 265 -17.28 0.68 -4.96
CA GLY A 265 -16.14 0.09 -5.68
C GLY A 265 -16.45 -0.20 -7.14
N THR A 266 -17.64 -0.76 -7.42
CA THR A 266 -18.07 -0.99 -8.81
C THR A 266 -18.18 0.31 -9.60
N THR A 267 -18.66 1.40 -8.98
CA THR A 267 -18.70 2.73 -9.59
C THR A 267 -17.30 3.25 -9.95
N LEU A 268 -16.33 3.14 -9.04
CA LEU A 268 -14.93 3.52 -9.30
C LEU A 268 -14.34 2.69 -10.46
N THR A 269 -14.51 1.37 -10.44
CA THR A 269 -13.96 0.52 -11.51
C THR A 269 -14.64 0.76 -12.86
N ALA A 270 -15.94 1.10 -12.86
CA ALA A 270 -16.69 1.43 -14.07
C ALA A 270 -16.28 2.78 -14.66
N SER A 271 -15.93 3.78 -13.83
CA SER A 271 -15.40 5.05 -14.33
C SER A 271 -14.00 4.90 -14.92
N LEU A 272 -13.17 4.01 -14.34
CA LEU A 272 -11.83 3.73 -14.83
C LEU A 272 -11.83 2.92 -16.13
N ASN A 273 -12.67 1.89 -16.21
CA ASN A 273 -12.85 1.01 -17.36
C ASN A 273 -11.51 0.67 -18.07
N SER A 274 -10.57 0.11 -17.31
CA SER A 274 -9.23 -0.24 -17.80
C SER A 274 -9.01 -1.74 -17.77
N GLU A 275 -8.49 -2.29 -18.85
CA GLU A 275 -8.14 -3.72 -18.97
C GLU A 275 -6.88 -4.11 -18.18
N ARG A 276 -6.07 -3.12 -17.75
CA ARG A 276 -4.76 -3.35 -17.11
C ARG A 276 -4.72 -2.99 -15.64
N ILE A 277 -5.84 -2.58 -15.04
CA ILE A 277 -5.90 -2.22 -13.62
C ILE A 277 -6.74 -3.25 -12.88
N ILE A 278 -6.18 -3.75 -11.78
CA ILE A 278 -6.87 -4.62 -10.84
C ILE A 278 -7.12 -3.82 -9.57
N VAL A 279 -8.38 -3.78 -9.13
CA VAL A 279 -8.78 -3.17 -7.86
C VAL A 279 -9.20 -4.27 -6.89
N GLY A 280 -8.37 -4.51 -5.88
CA GLY A 280 -8.68 -5.48 -4.83
C GLY A 280 -9.71 -4.94 -3.85
N TRP A 281 -10.86 -5.59 -3.72
CA TRP A 281 -11.88 -5.23 -2.74
C TRP A 281 -11.86 -6.19 -1.54
N TYR A 282 -11.81 -5.64 -0.32
CA TYR A 282 -11.96 -6.41 0.91
C TYR A 282 -13.08 -5.82 1.78
N LYS A 283 -14.17 -6.57 1.93
CA LYS A 283 -15.37 -6.16 2.67
C LYS A 283 -15.03 -5.89 4.12
N GLY A 284 -15.31 -4.68 4.60
CA GLY A 284 -15.11 -4.33 6.02
C GLY A 284 -13.66 -4.13 6.45
N ALA A 285 -12.72 -4.07 5.49
CA ALA A 285 -11.28 -3.96 5.77
C ALA A 285 -10.96 -2.87 6.80
N THR A 286 -10.17 -3.20 7.80
CA THR A 286 -9.69 -2.23 8.80
C THR A 286 -8.50 -1.44 8.26
N GLU A 287 -7.73 -2.05 7.35
CA GLU A 287 -6.59 -1.44 6.70
C GLU A 287 -7.02 -0.45 5.60
N SER A 288 -6.08 0.44 5.24
CA SER A 288 -6.26 1.39 4.15
C SER A 288 -6.18 0.73 2.77
N ASN A 289 -6.68 1.42 1.75
CA ASN A 289 -6.59 0.98 0.34
C ASN A 289 -5.15 0.70 -0.06
N ALA A 290 -4.21 1.49 0.44
CA ALA A 290 -2.78 1.33 0.22
C ALA A 290 -2.25 -0.05 0.67
N MET A 291 -2.70 -0.56 1.82
CA MET A 291 -2.24 -1.85 2.34
C MET A 291 -2.82 -3.02 1.53
N ILE A 292 -4.10 -2.90 1.14
CA ILE A 292 -4.75 -3.88 0.26
C ILE A 292 -4.01 -3.93 -1.08
N ALA A 293 -3.73 -2.78 -1.69
CA ALA A 293 -3.02 -2.68 -2.96
C ALA A 293 -1.60 -3.26 -2.86
N ALA A 294 -0.85 -2.92 -1.81
CA ALA A 294 0.51 -3.42 -1.59
C ALA A 294 0.56 -4.93 -1.41
N GLY A 295 -0.36 -5.49 -0.62
CA GLY A 295 -0.45 -6.93 -0.39
C GLY A 295 -0.82 -7.68 -1.67
N LEU A 296 -1.88 -7.24 -2.36
CA LEU A 296 -2.34 -7.84 -3.62
C LEU A 296 -1.26 -7.75 -4.70
N GLY A 297 -0.63 -6.58 -4.87
CA GLY A 297 0.42 -6.39 -5.87
C GLY A 297 1.64 -7.26 -5.62
N ALA A 298 2.02 -7.47 -4.36
CA ALA A 298 3.11 -8.38 -3.99
C ALA A 298 2.77 -9.86 -4.26
N VAL A 299 1.52 -10.27 -4.04
CA VAL A 299 1.06 -11.63 -4.37
C VAL A 299 1.03 -11.85 -5.88
N ILE A 300 0.51 -10.90 -6.66
CA ILE A 300 0.56 -10.96 -8.13
C ILE A 300 2.01 -11.06 -8.59
N ALA A 301 2.87 -10.20 -8.04
CA ALA A 301 4.30 -10.18 -8.36
C ALA A 301 5.04 -11.46 -7.94
N GLY A 302 4.46 -12.29 -7.07
CA GLY A 302 5.05 -13.55 -6.61
C GLY A 302 4.81 -14.72 -7.57
N GLU A 303 3.87 -14.58 -8.51
CA GLU A 303 3.55 -15.62 -9.48
C GLU A 303 4.38 -15.43 -10.76
N GLU A 304 5.28 -16.37 -11.02
CA GLU A 304 6.19 -16.34 -12.17
C GLU A 304 5.49 -16.78 -13.46
N ASP A 305 4.51 -17.68 -13.36
CA ASP A 305 3.82 -18.24 -14.51
C ASP A 305 2.59 -17.37 -14.89
N PRO A 306 2.60 -16.68 -16.05
CA PRO A 306 1.47 -15.88 -16.48
C PRO A 306 0.19 -16.69 -16.74
N ALA A 307 0.29 -18.02 -16.91
CA ALA A 307 -0.85 -18.90 -17.14
C ALA A 307 -1.51 -19.39 -15.84
N ARG A 308 -0.88 -19.19 -14.68
CA ARG A 308 -1.42 -19.68 -13.40
C ARG A 308 -2.46 -18.70 -12.85
N PRO A 309 -3.69 -19.15 -12.56
CA PRO A 309 -4.69 -18.30 -11.95
C PRO A 309 -4.27 -17.94 -10.52
N LEU A 310 -4.44 -16.68 -10.15
CA LEU A 310 -4.14 -16.15 -8.81
C LEU A 310 -5.20 -16.49 -7.75
N ASN A 311 -6.10 -17.42 -8.07
CA ASN A 311 -7.14 -17.87 -7.17
C ASN A 311 -6.50 -18.62 -5.98
N THR A 312 -7.10 -18.52 -4.80
CA THR A 312 -6.67 -19.17 -3.53
C THR A 312 -5.38 -18.65 -2.89
N LEU A 313 -4.69 -17.69 -3.50
CA LEU A 313 -3.50 -17.09 -2.89
C LEU A 313 -3.89 -16.16 -1.75
N GLU A 314 -3.24 -16.34 -0.59
CA GLU A 314 -3.51 -15.56 0.62
C GLU A 314 -2.76 -14.22 0.59
N VAL A 315 -3.48 -13.13 0.87
CA VAL A 315 -2.87 -11.82 1.19
C VAL A 315 -2.72 -11.72 2.71
N LYS A 316 -1.48 -11.83 3.18
CA LYS A 316 -1.10 -11.75 4.60
C LYS A 316 -1.10 -10.31 5.09
N GLY A 317 -1.26 -10.12 6.39
CA GLY A 317 -1.12 -8.80 7.03
C GLY A 317 -2.39 -7.94 7.04
N LEU A 318 -3.50 -8.46 6.48
CA LEU A 318 -4.83 -7.85 6.62
C LEU A 318 -5.55 -8.45 7.82
N THR A 319 -6.24 -7.61 8.59
CA THR A 319 -7.02 -8.04 9.75
C THR A 319 -8.20 -8.86 9.29
N VAL A 320 -8.44 -9.99 9.97
CA VAL A 320 -9.63 -10.82 9.72
C VAL A 320 -10.85 -10.05 10.19
N VAL A 321 -11.80 -9.85 9.29
CA VAL A 321 -13.07 -9.19 9.57
C VAL A 321 -14.19 -10.21 9.55
N ASP A 322 -15.20 -10.01 10.40
CA ASP A 322 -16.37 -10.88 10.43
C ASP A 322 -17.16 -10.70 9.12
N ASP A 323 -17.66 -11.80 8.56
CA ASP A 323 -18.46 -11.79 7.33
C ASP A 323 -19.95 -11.52 7.62
N SER A 324 -20.35 -11.52 8.90
CA SER A 324 -21.72 -11.29 9.37
C SER A 324 -22.29 -9.93 8.98
#